data_AF-A0A1U7Q1E3-F1
#
_entry.id   AF-A0A1U7Q1E3-F1
#
_cell.length_a   1.000
_cell.length_b   1.000
_cell.length_c   1.000
_cell.angle_alpha   90.00
_cell.angle_beta   90.00
_cell.angle_gamma   90.00
#
_symmetry.space_group_name_H-M   'P 1'
#
loop_
_entity.id
_entity.type
_entity.pdbx_description
1 polymer ?
#
loop_
_entity_poly.entity_id
_entity_poly.type
_entity_poly.pdbx_seq_one_letter_code
_entity_poly.pdbx_strand_id
1 'polypeptide(L)'
;MPDNYKHCYIIFEFANIGYVIREELIPFDDKSFEDQYYKIRDSIDELMIKGLNEEEIVSTIDYVSSYNIKSFKEQISPYNDFTLLDMQSGICKTNIIYCLQTVKKITNFIGLLRYDASFHNINLKSIKDYYGNNMSVELYLN
;
A
#
# COMPACT_ATOMS: atom_id res chain seq x y z
N MET A 1 11.27 14.05 -18.62
CA MET A 1 10.15 14.39 -17.72
C MET A 1 10.62 15.57 -16.87
N PRO A 2 9.77 16.56 -16.52
CA PRO A 2 10.23 17.63 -15.65
C PRO A 2 10.59 17.01 -14.29
N ASP A 3 11.73 17.40 -13.71
CA ASP A 3 12.27 16.89 -12.43
C ASP A 3 11.37 17.13 -11.20
N ASN A 4 10.13 17.58 -11.41
CA ASN A 4 9.20 18.05 -10.39
C ASN A 4 7.92 17.21 -10.28
N TYR A 5 7.83 16.07 -10.97
CA TYR A 5 6.66 15.19 -10.91
C TYR A 5 7.01 13.77 -10.46
N LYS A 6 6.05 13.15 -9.77
CA LYS A 6 6.10 11.77 -9.30
C LYS A 6 4.84 11.02 -9.73
N HIS A 7 5.00 9.76 -10.06
CA HIS A 7 3.90 8.83 -10.26
C HIS A 7 3.46 8.30 -8.90
N CYS A 8 2.17 8.37 -8.62
CA CYS A 8 1.57 7.91 -7.39
C CYS A 8 0.50 6.85 -7.66
N TYR A 9 0.45 5.84 -6.79
CA TYR A 9 -0.43 4.69 -6.94
C TYR A 9 -1.10 4.36 -5.61
N ILE A 10 -2.40 4.09 -5.67
CA ILE A 10 -3.14 3.43 -4.59
C ILE A 10 -3.42 2.01 -5.04
N ILE A 11 -2.91 1.05 -4.30
CA ILE A 11 -3.05 -0.37 -4.63
C ILE A 11 -3.78 -1.05 -3.50
N PHE A 12 -4.78 -1.86 -3.84
CA PHE A 12 -5.46 -2.75 -2.92
C PHE A 12 -5.17 -4.19 -3.33
N GLU A 13 -4.52 -4.95 -2.45
CA GLU A 13 -4.26 -6.37 -2.65
C GLU A 13 -5.19 -7.16 -1.74
N PHE A 14 -5.90 -8.11 -2.32
CA PHE A 14 -6.77 -9.03 -1.59
C PHE A 14 -6.49 -10.44 -2.10
N ALA A 15 -6.21 -11.35 -1.17
CA ALA A 15 -5.82 -12.71 -1.52
C ALA A 15 -4.70 -12.72 -2.59
N ASN A 16 -4.93 -13.31 -3.74
CA ASN A 16 -3.95 -13.47 -4.82
C ASN A 16 -4.13 -12.47 -5.97
N ILE A 17 -4.88 -11.38 -5.76
CA ILE A 17 -5.11 -10.35 -6.78
C ILE A 17 -4.75 -8.98 -6.20
N GLY A 18 -4.01 -8.20 -6.99
CA GLY A 18 -3.76 -6.79 -6.74
C GLY A 18 -4.55 -5.92 -7.68
N TYR A 19 -5.14 -4.85 -7.14
CA TYR A 19 -5.95 -3.88 -7.85
C TYR A 19 -5.29 -2.51 -7.74
N VAL A 20 -5.00 -1.89 -8.88
CA VAL A 20 -4.57 -0.50 -8.94
C VAL A 20 -5.82 0.37 -8.93
N ILE A 21 -6.15 0.90 -7.76
CA ILE A 21 -7.35 1.69 -7.53
C ILE A 21 -7.23 3.08 -8.16
N ARG A 22 -6.06 3.72 -7.98
CA ARG A 22 -5.75 5.02 -8.60
C ARG A 22 -4.30 5.06 -9.07
N GLU A 23 -4.09 5.77 -10.18
CA GLU A 23 -2.79 6.10 -10.75
C GLU A 23 -2.81 7.57 -11.18
N GLU A 24 -1.88 8.38 -10.66
CA GLU A 24 -1.77 9.79 -11.03
C GLU A 24 -0.31 10.22 -11.19
N LEU A 25 -0.08 11.24 -12.03
CA LEU A 25 1.19 11.95 -12.15
C LEU A 25 1.02 13.33 -11.52
N ILE A 26 1.62 13.55 -10.36
CA ILE A 26 1.40 14.76 -9.55
C ILE A 26 2.73 15.46 -9.25
N PRO A 27 2.72 16.77 -8.93
CA PRO A 27 3.92 17.47 -8.47
C PRO A 27 4.50 16.84 -7.19
N PHE A 28 5.82 16.92 -6.99
CA PHE A 28 6.48 16.33 -5.82
C PHE A 28 5.96 16.86 -4.47
N ASP A 29 5.68 18.16 -4.41
CA ASP A 29 5.21 18.85 -3.20
C ASP A 29 3.70 18.68 -2.94
N ASP A 30 2.99 18.00 -3.84
CA ASP A 30 1.56 17.76 -3.70
C ASP A 30 1.30 16.60 -2.73
N LYS A 31 0.57 16.92 -1.65
CA LYS A 31 0.14 15.98 -0.61
C LYS A 31 -1.31 15.52 -0.75
N SER A 32 -2.06 16.07 -1.70
CA SER A 32 -3.48 15.73 -1.88
C SER A 32 -3.71 14.26 -2.20
N PHE A 33 -2.72 13.58 -2.77
CA PHE A 33 -2.78 12.14 -3.06
C PHE A 33 -2.77 11.27 -1.80
N GLU A 34 -2.05 11.67 -0.75
CA GLU A 34 -2.10 10.98 0.55
C GLU A 34 -3.50 11.13 1.19
N ASP A 35 -4.11 12.31 1.08
CA ASP A 35 -5.49 12.53 1.55
C ASP A 35 -6.50 11.66 0.78
N GLN A 36 -6.32 11.49 -0.52
CA GLN A 36 -7.13 10.57 -1.33
C GLN A 36 -6.95 9.12 -0.88
N TYR A 37 -5.70 8.72 -0.62
CA TYR A 37 -5.39 7.39 -0.08
C TYR A 37 -6.11 7.13 1.24
N TYR A 38 -6.07 8.05 2.20
CA TYR A 38 -6.76 7.87 3.48
C TYR A 38 -8.27 7.73 3.31
N LYS A 39 -8.89 8.52 2.42
CA LYS A 39 -10.33 8.39 2.11
C LYS A 39 -10.68 7.04 1.50
N ILE A 40 -9.89 6.57 0.54
CA ILE A 40 -10.11 5.27 -0.10
C ILE A 40 -9.93 4.15 0.92
N ARG A 41 -8.87 4.22 1.73
CA ARG A 41 -8.61 3.27 2.81
C ARG A 41 -9.77 3.18 3.80
N ASP A 42 -10.22 4.32 4.31
CA ASP A 42 -11.31 4.36 5.28
C ASP A 42 -12.61 3.79 4.65
N SER A 43 -12.85 4.06 3.36
CA SER A 43 -13.97 3.46 2.62
C SER A 43 -13.84 1.95 2.46
N ILE A 44 -12.64 1.41 2.19
CA ILE A 44 -12.43 -0.05 2.13
C ILE A 44 -12.73 -0.67 3.50
N ASP A 45 -12.18 -0.09 4.56
CA ASP A 45 -12.37 -0.60 5.92
C ASP A 45 -13.86 -0.60 6.30
N GLU A 46 -14.62 0.45 5.96
CA GLU A 46 -16.07 0.48 6.18
C GLU A 46 -16.82 -0.61 5.42
N LEU A 47 -16.48 -0.87 4.16
CA LEU A 47 -17.12 -1.92 3.35
C LEU A 47 -16.78 -3.32 3.88
N MET A 48 -15.54 -3.52 4.31
CA MET A 48 -15.09 -4.76 4.97
C MET A 48 -15.84 -5.01 6.28
N ILE A 49 -16.03 -3.97 7.11
CA ILE A 49 -16.80 -4.05 8.37
C ILE A 49 -18.26 -4.44 8.11
N LYS A 50 -18.83 -3.98 7.00
CA LYS A 50 -20.19 -4.34 6.56
C LYS A 50 -20.28 -5.78 6.02
N GLY A 51 -19.16 -6.50 5.92
CA GLY A 51 -19.11 -7.89 5.51
C GLY A 51 -19.20 -8.10 4.00
N LEU A 52 -18.92 -7.06 3.21
CA LEU A 52 -18.85 -7.21 1.74
C LEU A 52 -17.66 -8.08 1.36
N ASN A 53 -17.82 -8.84 0.29
CA ASN A 53 -16.75 -9.64 -0.29
C ASN A 53 -15.87 -8.80 -1.23
N GLU A 54 -14.78 -9.39 -1.69
CA GLU A 54 -13.78 -8.77 -2.57
C GLU A 54 -14.40 -8.14 -3.83
N GLU A 55 -15.23 -8.89 -4.56
CA GLU A 55 -15.84 -8.42 -5.82
C GLU A 55 -16.73 -7.21 -5.57
N GLU A 56 -17.48 -7.21 -4.47
CA GLU A 56 -18.35 -6.10 -4.09
C GLU A 56 -17.56 -4.84 -3.71
N ILE A 57 -16.47 -4.99 -2.98
CA ILE A 57 -15.59 -3.88 -2.56
C ILE A 57 -14.94 -3.25 -3.79
N VAL A 58 -14.33 -4.07 -4.64
CA VAL A 58 -13.63 -3.61 -5.85
C VAL A 58 -14.62 -2.97 -6.82
N SER A 59 -15.81 -3.55 -7.00
CA SER A 59 -16.87 -2.94 -7.82
C SER A 59 -17.35 -1.60 -7.28
N THR A 60 -17.28 -1.37 -5.96
CA THR A 60 -17.73 -0.12 -5.34
C THR A 60 -16.70 1.00 -5.51
N ILE A 61 -15.42 0.67 -5.41
CA ILE A 61 -14.33 1.66 -5.35
C ILE A 61 -13.81 2.01 -6.75
N ASP A 62 -14.04 1.12 -7.71
CA ASP A 62 -13.55 1.17 -9.08
C ASP A 62 -12.01 1.04 -9.16
N TYR A 63 -11.52 0.40 -10.21
CA TYR A 63 -10.09 0.13 -10.36
C TYR A 63 -9.63 0.32 -11.81
N VAL A 64 -8.39 0.78 -11.97
CA VAL A 64 -7.77 1.08 -13.26
C VAL A 64 -7.27 -0.20 -13.93
N SER A 65 -6.63 -1.08 -13.15
CA SER A 65 -6.09 -2.34 -13.65
C SER A 65 -5.92 -3.34 -12.51
N SER A 66 -5.84 -4.62 -12.84
CA SER A 66 -5.58 -5.69 -11.89
C SER A 66 -4.42 -6.57 -12.33
N TYR A 67 -3.81 -7.28 -11.38
CA TYR A 67 -2.70 -8.18 -11.62
C TYR A 67 -2.72 -9.35 -10.64
N ASN A 68 -2.17 -10.49 -11.06
CA ASN A 68 -2.07 -11.67 -10.21
C ASN A 68 -0.86 -11.57 -9.28
N ILE A 69 -1.07 -11.97 -8.03
CA ILE A 69 -0.04 -12.12 -7.00
C ILE A 69 0.13 -13.62 -6.77
N LYS A 70 1.37 -14.09 -6.62
CA LYS A 70 1.61 -15.53 -6.40
C LYS A 70 1.03 -16.02 -5.06
N SER A 71 1.09 -15.17 -4.04
CA SER A 71 0.58 -15.46 -2.70
C SER A 71 0.24 -14.16 -1.98
N PHE A 72 -0.88 -14.13 -1.25
CA PHE A 72 -1.26 -13.01 -0.37
C PHE A 72 -0.25 -12.74 0.75
N LYS A 73 0.64 -13.71 1.01
CA LYS A 73 1.75 -13.54 1.94
C LYS A 73 2.84 -12.66 1.35
N GLU A 74 2.93 -12.48 0.03
CA GLU A 74 3.99 -11.67 -0.57
C GLU A 74 3.60 -10.18 -0.59
N GLN A 75 4.20 -9.38 0.29
CA GLN A 75 3.96 -7.93 0.38
C GLN A 75 4.98 -7.14 -0.42
N ILE A 76 4.57 -6.00 -0.98
CA ILE A 76 5.45 -5.09 -1.71
C ILE A 76 6.55 -4.56 -0.77
N SER A 77 7.81 -4.73 -1.18
CA SER A 77 8.99 -4.28 -0.42
C SER A 77 9.14 -2.77 -0.45
N PRO A 78 9.40 -2.07 0.68
CA PRO A 78 9.72 -0.64 0.66
C PRO A 78 11.09 -0.34 0.03
N TYR A 79 11.92 -1.36 -0.20
CA TYR A 79 13.28 -1.22 -0.74
C TYR A 79 13.30 -1.42 -2.25
N ASN A 80 13.13 -0.36 -3.06
CA ASN A 80 13.55 -0.29 -4.47
C ASN A 80 13.33 1.09 -5.13
N ASP A 81 13.26 1.13 -6.47
CA ASP A 81 12.92 2.25 -7.37
C ASP A 81 11.62 3.04 -7.07
N PHE A 82 10.97 2.77 -5.94
CA PHE A 82 9.75 3.44 -5.47
C PHE A 82 9.83 3.63 -3.96
N THR A 83 9.10 4.60 -3.46
CA THR A 83 8.91 4.81 -2.03
C THR A 83 7.52 4.33 -1.64
N LEU A 84 7.46 3.40 -0.69
CA LEU A 84 6.22 3.04 0.00
C LEU A 84 5.94 4.11 1.07
N LEU A 85 4.89 4.90 0.85
CA LEU A 85 4.50 5.99 1.76
C LEU A 85 3.72 5.47 2.97
N ASP A 86 2.80 4.55 2.72
CA ASP A 86 2.02 3.90 3.78
C ASP A 86 1.54 2.52 3.30
N MET A 87 1.34 1.62 4.26
CA MET A 87 0.79 0.29 4.07
C MET A 87 -0.08 -0.07 5.27
N GLN A 88 -1.33 -0.45 5.01
CA GLN A 88 -2.22 -0.96 6.04
C GLN A 88 -2.76 -2.34 5.68
N SER A 89 -2.49 -3.33 6.53
CA SER A 89 -3.20 -4.60 6.50
C SER A 89 -4.60 -4.39 7.08
N GLY A 90 -5.63 -4.84 6.37
CA GLY A 90 -7.00 -4.77 6.86
C GLY A 90 -7.28 -5.78 7.97
N ILE A 91 -8.50 -5.67 8.50
CA ILE A 91 -8.95 -6.38 9.71
C ILE A 91 -8.78 -7.91 9.59
N CYS A 92 -8.98 -8.49 8.40
CA CYS A 92 -8.88 -9.93 8.19
C CYS A 92 -7.46 -10.42 7.86
N LYS A 93 -6.44 -9.54 7.84
CA LYS A 93 -5.03 -9.83 7.49
C LYS A 93 -4.77 -10.45 6.11
N THR A 94 -5.81 -10.64 5.29
CA THR A 94 -5.71 -11.15 3.91
C THR A 94 -5.77 -10.05 2.86
N ASN A 95 -5.91 -8.81 3.31
CA ASN A 95 -5.99 -7.64 2.45
C ASN A 95 -5.01 -6.57 2.93
N ILE A 96 -4.43 -5.86 1.97
CA ILE A 96 -3.44 -4.82 2.23
C ILE A 96 -3.68 -3.68 1.24
N ILE A 97 -3.69 -2.45 1.73
CA ILE A 97 -3.67 -1.27 0.88
C ILE A 97 -2.29 -0.61 0.95
N TYR A 98 -1.81 -0.13 -0.19
CA TYR A 98 -0.52 0.53 -0.35
C TYR A 98 -0.71 1.92 -0.95
N CYS A 99 0.11 2.86 -0.48
CA CYS A 99 0.35 4.14 -1.13
C CYS A 99 1.79 4.14 -1.64
N LEU A 100 1.98 4.07 -2.96
CA LEU A 100 3.30 4.06 -3.59
C LEU A 100 3.56 5.37 -4.32
N GLN A 101 4.81 5.83 -4.30
CA GLN A 101 5.30 6.89 -5.17
C GLN A 101 6.59 6.47 -5.89
N THR A 102 6.80 6.92 -7.12
CA THR A 102 8.02 6.67 -7.87
C THR A 102 8.27 7.74 -8.93
N VAL A 103 9.54 7.90 -9.31
CA VAL A 103 9.94 8.81 -10.38
C VAL A 103 9.55 8.27 -11.76
N LYS A 104 9.40 6.94 -11.92
CA LYS A 104 9.10 6.30 -13.20
C LYS A 104 7.76 5.57 -13.15
N LYS A 105 6.97 5.67 -14.22
CA LYS A 105 5.71 4.92 -14.32
C LYS A 105 5.94 3.41 -14.13
N ILE A 106 5.22 2.80 -13.19
CA ILE A 106 5.14 1.35 -13.05
C ILE A 106 4.26 0.81 -14.16
N THR A 107 4.81 -0.10 -14.96
CA THR A 107 4.08 -0.76 -16.06
C THR A 107 3.84 -2.25 -15.79
N ASN A 108 4.52 -2.81 -14.78
CA ASN A 108 4.40 -4.21 -14.39
C ASN A 108 4.40 -4.34 -12.86
N PHE A 109 3.21 -4.37 -12.26
CA PHE A 109 3.04 -4.52 -10.82
C PHE A 109 3.36 -5.93 -10.30
N ILE A 110 3.29 -6.95 -11.17
CA ILE A 110 3.67 -8.34 -10.83
C ILE A 110 5.17 -8.43 -10.56
N GLY A 111 5.97 -7.63 -11.27
CA GLY A 111 7.43 -7.61 -11.14
C GLY A 111 7.96 -6.78 -9.97
N LEU A 112 7.09 -6.18 -9.14
CA LEU A 112 7.54 -5.46 -7.95
C LEU A 112 8.22 -6.42 -6.98
N LEU A 113 9.30 -5.97 -6.35
CA LEU A 113 10.01 -6.75 -5.34
C LEU A 113 9.07 -7.00 -4.16
N ARG A 114 8.97 -8.26 -3.73
CA ARG A 114 8.11 -8.68 -2.63
C ARG A 114 8.88 -9.49 -1.59
N TYR A 115 8.37 -9.49 -0.37
CA TYR A 115 8.83 -10.35 0.71
C TYR A 115 7.66 -11.19 1.26
N ASP A 116 7.91 -12.42 1.72
CA ASP A 116 6.91 -13.30 2.36
C ASP A 116 6.59 -12.87 3.81
N ALA A 117 5.44 -12.24 4.06
CA ALA A 117 4.85 -11.75 5.31
C ALA A 117 4.79 -12.71 6.52
N SER A 118 5.45 -13.86 6.44
CA SER A 118 6.12 -14.47 7.60
C SER A 118 6.98 -13.44 8.40
N PHE A 119 7.37 -12.32 7.77
CA PHE A 119 7.98 -11.16 8.41
C PHE A 119 7.05 -10.48 9.45
N HIS A 120 7.55 -10.33 10.67
CA HIS A 120 6.83 -9.68 11.76
C HIS A 120 7.22 -8.21 11.86
N ASN A 121 6.28 -7.32 11.58
CA ASN A 121 6.43 -5.90 11.92
C ASN A 121 6.26 -5.71 13.44
N ILE A 122 7.37 -5.59 14.16
CA ILE A 122 7.36 -5.33 15.60
C ILE A 122 7.28 -3.83 15.83
N ASN A 123 6.08 -3.33 16.07
CA ASN A 123 5.90 -1.98 16.59
C ASN A 123 6.32 -1.94 18.08
N LEU A 124 7.54 -1.48 18.34
CA LEU A 124 8.07 -1.28 19.69
C LEU A 124 7.45 -0.03 20.35
N LYS A 125 6.15 -0.10 20.65
CA LYS A 125 5.38 0.98 21.29
C LYS A 125 5.94 1.44 22.65
N SER A 126 6.88 0.69 23.24
CA SER A 126 7.53 0.99 24.52
C SER A 126 8.86 1.73 24.40
N ILE A 127 9.39 1.93 23.20
CA ILE A 127 10.66 2.63 23.02
C ILE A 127 10.38 4.03 22.49
N LYS A 128 10.77 5.03 23.28
CA LYS A 128 10.68 6.44 22.91
C LYS A 128 12.04 6.98 22.54
N ASP A 129 12.10 7.83 21.52
CA ASP A 129 13.30 8.59 21.19
C ASP A 129 13.63 9.60 22.32
N TYR A 130 14.76 10.30 22.19
CA TYR A 130 15.15 11.36 23.14
C TYR A 130 14.10 12.49 23.26
N TYR A 131 13.22 12.63 22.26
CA TYR A 131 12.15 13.62 22.20
C TYR A 131 10.79 13.09 22.68
N GLY A 132 10.70 11.83 23.10
CA GLY A 132 9.48 11.21 23.61
C GLY A 132 8.55 10.61 22.54
N ASN A 133 8.95 10.58 21.27
CA ASN A 133 8.19 9.98 20.18
C ASN A 133 8.36 8.46 20.15
N ASN A 134 7.30 7.73 19.82
CA ASN A 134 7.39 6.28 19.67
C ASN A 134 8.32 5.93 18.50
N MET A 135 9.33 5.09 18.74
CA MET A 135 10.18 4.54 17.69
C MET A 135 9.56 3.27 17.13
N SER A 136 9.38 3.22 15.81
CA SER A 136 9.14 1.98 15.06
C SER A 136 10.45 1.53 14.40
N VAL A 137 10.74 0.24 14.44
CA VAL A 137 11.85 -0.37 13.72
C VAL A 137 11.31 -1.58 12.97
N GLU A 138 11.55 -1.65 11.68
CA GLU A 138 11.31 -2.85 10.88
C GLU A 138 12.46 -3.84 11.12
N LEU A 139 12.15 -5.05 11.58
CA LEU A 139 13.14 -6.10 11.79
C LEU A 139 12.96 -7.21 10.75
N TYR A 140 14.07 -7.53 10.07
CA TYR A 140 14.19 -8.61 9.12
C TYR A 140 14.74 -9.84 9.85
N LEU A 141 13.88 -10.82 10.13
CA LEU A 141 14.29 -12.09 10.72
C LEU A 141 14.27 -13.16 9.62
N ASN A 142 15.45 -13.69 9.27
CA ASN A 142 15.62 -14.87 8.42
C ASN A 142 15.43 -16.15 9.22
#